data_AF-A0A3B1IXK4-F1
#
_entry.id   AF-A0A3B1IXK4-F1
#
_cell.length_a   1.000
_cell.length_b   1.000
_cell.length_c   1.000
_cell.angle_alpha   90.00
_cell.angle_beta   90.00
_cell.angle_gamma   90.00
#
_symmetry.space_group_name_H-M   'P 1'
#
loop_
_entity.id
_entity.type
_entity.pdbx_description
1 polymer ?
#
loop_
_entity_poly.entity_id
_entity_poly.type
_entity_poly.pdbx_seq_one_letter_code
_entity_poly.pdbx_strand_id
1 'polypeptide(L)'
;LAIRLVALLGSKAVSICIKIRPKTQCEQHRDSLQRGSDGLTLVGAYVPECDEQGQYRPQQCHGSTGHCWCVDSRGQERQGTRTPPGTSPYNCDAPGKHTSRISTYSIMSLHAVVFYTWQP
;
A
#
# COMPACT_ATOMS: atom_id res chain seq x y z
N LEU A 1 23.52 37.36 -23.94
CA LEU A 1 24.78 36.61 -23.79
C LEU A 1 24.42 35.16 -23.48
N ALA A 2 24.53 34.25 -24.45
CA ALA A 2 24.27 32.82 -24.25
C ALA A 2 25.60 32.08 -24.42
N ILE A 3 26.11 31.51 -23.33
CA ILE A 3 27.35 30.73 -23.36
C ILE A 3 27.03 29.39 -24.05
N ARG A 4 27.55 29.24 -25.26
CA ARG A 4 27.45 28.03 -26.08
C ARG A 4 28.34 26.94 -25.49
N LEU A 5 27.75 25.85 -25.01
CA LEU A 5 28.46 24.58 -24.88
C LEU A 5 28.05 23.69 -26.06
N VAL A 6 28.94 23.63 -27.04
CA VAL A 6 28.80 22.81 -28.24
C VAL A 6 29.17 21.37 -27.86
N ALA A 7 28.18 20.50 -27.69
CA ALA A 7 28.40 19.05 -27.71
C ALA A 7 28.12 18.54 -29.13
N LEU A 8 29.16 18.54 -29.97
CA LEU A 8 29.14 17.87 -31.27
C LEU A 8 29.82 16.52 -31.10
N LEU A 9 29.05 15.42 -31.06
CA LEU A 9 29.37 14.16 -31.74
C LEU A 9 28.08 13.32 -31.88
N GLY A 10 27.65 13.06 -33.12
CA GLY A 10 26.81 11.91 -33.45
C GLY A 10 25.31 12.18 -33.64
N SER A 11 24.91 12.32 -34.90
CA SER A 11 23.53 12.36 -35.40
C SER A 11 22.67 11.18 -34.91
N LYS A 12 21.87 11.35 -33.86
CA LYS A 12 20.44 10.96 -33.77
C LYS A 12 19.85 11.80 -32.63
N ALA A 13 18.86 12.63 -32.92
CA ALA A 13 17.91 13.01 -31.87
C ALA A 13 17.20 11.71 -31.48
N VAL A 14 17.78 10.97 -30.54
CA VAL A 14 17.06 9.92 -29.85
C VAL A 14 15.99 10.70 -29.09
N SER A 15 14.79 10.74 -29.65
CA SER A 15 13.60 11.04 -28.88
C SER A 15 13.51 9.92 -27.86
N ILE A 16 14.23 10.09 -26.76
CA ILE A 16 14.09 9.24 -25.59
C ILE A 16 12.72 9.62 -25.06
N CYS A 17 11.70 8.92 -25.54
CA CYS A 17 10.50 8.72 -24.76
C CYS A 17 10.96 7.94 -23.53
N ILE A 18 11.58 8.64 -22.57
CA ILE A 18 11.71 8.14 -21.21
C ILE A 18 10.27 7.81 -20.91
N LYS A 19 9.93 6.52 -20.76
CA LYS A 19 8.59 6.14 -20.40
C LYS A 19 8.39 6.71 -19.01
N ILE A 20 7.91 7.96 -18.92
CA ILE A 20 7.54 8.62 -17.68
C ILE A 20 6.23 7.94 -17.29
N ARG A 21 6.35 6.68 -16.87
CA ARG A 21 5.26 5.99 -16.21
C ARG A 21 5.02 6.79 -14.93
N PRO A 22 3.80 7.32 -14.71
CA PRO A 22 3.50 7.95 -13.45
C PRO A 22 3.73 6.93 -12.34
N LYS A 23 4.48 7.33 -11.31
CA LYS A 23 4.71 6.45 -10.16
C LYS A 23 3.38 6.11 -9.52
N THR A 24 3.22 4.84 -9.22
CA THR A 24 2.11 4.30 -8.45
C THR A 24 2.21 4.72 -6.98
N GLN A 25 1.13 4.51 -6.22
CA GLN A 25 1.10 4.78 -4.78
C GLN A 25 2.20 4.00 -4.03
N CYS A 26 2.42 2.72 -4.37
CA CYS A 26 3.44 1.91 -3.73
C CYS A 26 4.86 2.43 -4.04
N GLU A 27 5.15 2.70 -5.31
CA GLU A 27 6.46 3.24 -5.72
C GLU A 27 6.72 4.60 -5.08
N GLN A 28 5.71 5.48 -5.04
CA GLN A 28 5.83 6.79 -4.40
C GLN A 28 6.09 6.68 -2.90
N HIS A 29 5.41 5.75 -2.20
CA HIS A 29 5.63 5.49 -0.78
C HIS A 29 7.06 4.97 -0.54
N ARG A 30 7.51 3.96 -1.29
CA ARG A 30 8.88 3.44 -1.21
C ARG A 30 9.92 4.54 -1.39
N ASP A 31 9.77 5.35 -2.43
CA ASP A 31 10.75 6.39 -2.76
C ASP A 31 10.73 7.55 -1.75
N SER A 32 9.60 7.79 -1.08
CA SER A 32 9.50 8.80 -0.03
C SER A 32 10.42 8.51 1.16
N LEU A 33 10.63 7.22 1.45
CA LEU A 33 11.48 6.74 2.53
C LEU A 33 12.98 6.75 2.17
N GLN A 34 13.31 6.82 0.88
CA GLN A 34 14.70 6.82 0.40
C GLN A 34 15.29 8.24 0.23
N ARG A 35 14.48 9.30 0.33
CA ARG A 35 14.97 10.70 0.22
C ARG A 35 15.64 11.24 1.50
N GLY A 36 15.92 10.39 2.48
CA GLY A 36 16.86 10.71 3.56
C GLY A 36 18.28 10.84 2.99
N SER A 37 18.99 11.90 3.37
CA SER A 37 20.19 12.45 2.72
C SER A 37 21.39 11.53 2.47
N ASP A 38 21.38 10.28 2.94
CA ASP A 38 22.60 9.48 3.05
C ASP A 38 22.51 8.09 2.37
N GLY A 39 21.43 7.81 1.62
CA GLY A 39 21.23 6.47 1.03
C GLY A 39 20.99 5.37 2.08
N LEU A 40 20.97 5.75 3.35
CA LEU A 40 20.56 4.92 4.46
C LEU A 40 19.04 4.94 4.49
N THR A 41 18.41 3.84 4.05
CA THR A 41 17.01 3.55 4.41
C THR A 41 16.93 3.78 5.91
N LEU A 42 15.97 4.60 6.37
CA LEU A 42 15.80 4.91 7.79
C LEU A 42 15.85 3.58 8.55
N VAL A 43 16.95 3.29 9.23
CA VAL A 43 17.26 1.93 9.71
C VAL A 43 16.15 1.56 10.68
N GLY A 44 15.35 0.54 10.35
CA GLY A 44 14.16 0.20 11.12
C GLY A 44 12.82 0.57 10.49
N ALA A 45 12.78 1.39 9.45
CA ALA A 45 11.54 1.76 8.77
C ALA A 45 11.00 0.63 7.90
N TYR A 46 9.68 0.51 7.88
CA TYR A 46 9.00 -0.38 6.96
C TYR A 46 9.02 0.22 5.55
N VAL A 47 9.60 -0.52 4.61
CA VAL A 47 9.58 -0.18 3.18
C VAL A 47 8.54 -1.07 2.50
N PRO A 48 7.53 -0.51 1.81
CA PRO A 48 6.55 -1.32 1.12
C PRO A 48 7.15 -2.05 -0.08
N GLU A 49 6.61 -3.22 -0.37
CA GLU A 49 6.99 -4.07 -1.49
C GLU A 49 5.96 -3.85 -2.60
N CYS A 50 6.45 -3.61 -3.80
CA CYS A 50 5.62 -3.38 -4.96
C CYS A 50 5.82 -4.52 -5.96
N ASP A 51 4.78 -4.90 -6.68
CA ASP A 51 4.89 -5.83 -7.81
C ASP A 51 5.47 -5.15 -9.07
N GLU A 52 5.57 -5.91 -10.16
CA GLU A 52 6.06 -5.42 -11.45
C GLU A 52 5.17 -4.32 -12.05
N GLN A 53 3.90 -4.29 -11.65
CA GLN A 53 2.93 -3.26 -12.01
C GLN A 53 2.91 -2.11 -10.98
N GLY A 54 3.84 -2.05 -10.03
CA GLY A 54 3.90 -1.04 -8.98
C GLY A 54 2.69 -1.05 -8.02
N GLN A 55 1.85 -2.08 -8.02
CA GLN A 55 0.84 -2.23 -6.98
C GLN A 55 1.47 -2.78 -5.71
N TYR A 56 0.80 -2.57 -4.58
CA TYR A 56 1.22 -3.19 -3.33
C TYR A 56 1.11 -4.71 -3.43
N ARG A 57 2.15 -5.42 -3.01
CA ARG A 57 2.05 -6.87 -2.88
C ARG A 57 1.03 -7.19 -1.78
N PRO A 58 0.14 -8.19 -1.99
CA PRO A 58 -0.87 -8.53 -1.00
C PRO A 58 -0.29 -8.86 0.38
N GLN A 59 0.92 -9.43 0.42
CA GLN A 59 1.67 -9.70 1.64
C GLN A 59 2.80 -8.70 1.77
N GLN A 60 2.87 -8.05 2.92
CA GLN A 60 3.88 -7.07 3.29
C GLN A 60 4.63 -7.54 4.52
N CYS A 61 5.96 -7.38 4.54
CA CYS A 61 6.79 -7.76 5.67
C CYS A 61 7.68 -6.59 6.12
N HIS A 62 7.82 -6.44 7.43
CA HIS A 62 8.72 -5.48 8.03
C HIS A 62 10.06 -6.15 8.33
N GLY A 63 11.05 -5.94 7.47
CA GLY A 63 12.36 -6.60 7.61
C GLY A 63 13.04 -6.41 8.96
N SER A 64 12.83 -5.27 9.64
CA SER A 64 13.46 -4.99 10.93
C SER A 64 12.81 -5.67 12.13
N THR A 65 11.50 -5.93 12.08
CA THR A 65 10.78 -6.62 13.17
C THR A 65 10.43 -8.06 12.83
N GLY A 66 10.59 -8.45 11.56
CA GLY A 66 10.21 -9.75 11.01
C GLY A 66 8.71 -10.04 11.03
N HIS A 67 7.86 -9.02 11.25
CA HIS A 67 6.41 -9.18 11.17
C HIS A 67 5.94 -9.12 9.72
N CYS A 68 4.95 -9.94 9.36
CA CYS A 68 4.29 -9.88 8.06
C CYS A 68 2.79 -9.66 8.23
N TRP A 69 2.11 -9.06 7.26
CA TRP A 69 0.66 -8.84 7.27
C TRP A 69 0.13 -8.75 5.83
N CYS A 70 -1.19 -8.84 5.67
CA CYS A 70 -1.83 -8.62 4.38
C CYS A 70 -2.25 -7.16 4.21
N VAL A 71 -2.16 -6.63 3.00
CA VAL A 71 -2.62 -5.28 2.66
C VAL A 71 -3.68 -5.27 1.56
N ASP A 72 -4.46 -4.20 1.50
CA ASP A 72 -5.35 -3.90 0.37
C ASP A 72 -4.59 -3.25 -0.81
N SER A 73 -5.28 -2.96 -1.91
CA SER A 73 -4.70 -2.28 -3.09
C SER A 73 -4.16 -0.88 -2.80
N ARG A 74 -4.50 -0.28 -1.65
CA ARG A 74 -4.01 1.02 -1.19
C ARG A 74 -2.85 0.87 -0.18
N GLY A 75 -2.43 -0.35 0.12
CA GLY A 75 -1.38 -0.64 1.09
C GLY A 75 -1.86 -0.60 2.54
N GLN A 76 -3.17 -0.65 2.80
CA GLN A 76 -3.71 -0.67 4.17
C GLN A 76 -3.72 -2.08 4.74
N GLU A 77 -3.19 -2.23 5.96
CA GLU A 77 -3.19 -3.51 6.67
C GLU A 77 -4.61 -4.03 6.91
N ARG A 78 -4.81 -5.31 6.59
CA ARG A 78 -6.00 -6.08 6.94
C ARG A 78 -5.92 -6.55 8.39
N GLN A 79 -6.88 -6.13 9.21
CA GLN A 79 -6.90 -6.48 10.64
C GLN A 79 -6.86 -8.00 10.87
N GLY A 80 -6.00 -8.45 11.79
CA GLY A 80 -5.88 -9.87 12.16
C GLY A 80 -5.08 -10.72 11.17
N THR A 81 -4.42 -10.11 10.18
CA THR A 81 -3.51 -10.82 9.26
C THR A 81 -2.04 -10.71 9.65
N ARG A 82 -1.73 -9.93 10.69
CA ARG A 82 -0.36 -9.69 11.15
C ARG A 82 0.20 -10.90 11.90
N THR A 83 1.28 -11.46 11.41
CA THR A 83 2.00 -12.62 11.95
C THR A 83 3.36 -12.20 12.53
N PRO A 84 3.76 -12.76 13.68
CA PRO A 84 5.08 -12.52 14.27
C PRO A 84 6.20 -13.23 13.48
N PRO A 85 7.47 -12.84 13.70
CA PRO A 85 8.61 -13.54 13.10
C PRO A 85 8.63 -15.03 13.46
N GLY A 86 9.02 -15.86 12.50
CA GLY A 86 9.11 -17.32 12.69
C GLY A 86 7.78 -18.08 12.56
N THR A 87 6.68 -17.39 12.27
CA THR A 87 5.39 -18.02 11.93
C THR A 87 5.18 -18.05 10.42
N SER A 88 4.44 -19.05 9.92
CA SER A 88 4.02 -19.07 8.52
C SER A 88 3.21 -17.80 8.18
N PRO A 89 3.50 -17.10 7.08
CA PRO A 89 2.77 -15.91 6.70
C PRO A 89 1.27 -16.18 6.50
N TYR A 90 0.45 -15.19 6.80
CA TYR A 90 -1.00 -15.27 6.56
C TYR A 90 -1.28 -15.41 5.06
N ASN A 91 -2.22 -16.30 4.69
CA ASN A 91 -2.62 -16.46 3.29
C ASN A 91 -3.46 -15.26 2.82
N CYS A 92 -2.84 -14.36 2.06
CA CYS A 92 -3.49 -13.13 1.57
C CYS A 92 -4.40 -13.37 0.35
N ASP A 93 -4.28 -14.52 -0.32
CA ASP A 93 -5.12 -14.92 -1.47
C ASP A 93 -6.47 -15.51 -1.05
N ALA A 94 -6.59 -15.90 0.22
CA ALA A 94 -7.86 -16.37 0.75
C ALA A 94 -8.89 -15.22 0.72
N PRO A 95 -10.08 -15.42 0.12
CA PRO A 95 -11.16 -14.45 0.18
C PRO A 95 -11.47 -14.22 1.65
N GLY A 96 -11.12 -13.04 2.13
CA GLY A 96 -11.08 -12.79 3.56
C GLY A 96 -12.45 -13.02 4.17
N LYS A 97 -12.51 -13.84 5.23
CA LYS A 97 -13.55 -13.74 6.26
C LYS A 97 -13.35 -12.45 7.06
N HIS A 98 -13.19 -11.31 6.38
CA HIS A 98 -13.36 -10.04 7.03
C HIS A 98 -14.86 -9.89 7.16
N THR A 99 -15.37 -10.39 8.28
CA THR A 99 -16.59 -9.85 8.85
C THR A 99 -16.34 -8.36 8.95
N SER A 100 -16.80 -7.61 7.96
CA SER A 100 -17.05 -6.20 8.08
C SER A 100 -17.82 -6.09 9.39
N ARG A 101 -17.16 -5.64 10.46
CA ARG A 101 -17.86 -5.01 11.57
C ARG A 101 -18.45 -3.75 10.96
N ILE A 102 -19.53 -3.92 10.19
CA ILE A 102 -20.61 -2.96 10.27
C ILE A 102 -20.98 -3.05 11.74
N SER A 103 -20.53 -2.06 12.51
CA SER A 103 -21.18 -1.73 13.78
C SER A 103 -22.67 -1.67 13.47
N THR A 104 -23.42 -2.72 13.82
CA THR A 104 -24.88 -2.76 13.71
C THR A 104 -25.55 -1.82 14.72
N TYR A 105 -24.78 -0.97 15.40
CA TYR A 105 -25.27 0.20 16.11
C TYR A 105 -26.07 1.21 15.23
N SER A 106 -26.27 0.97 13.93
CA SER A 106 -27.07 1.83 13.05
C SER A 106 -27.99 1.12 12.04
N ILE A 107 -28.46 -0.12 12.27
CA ILE A 107 -29.80 -0.48 11.77
C ILE A 107 -30.75 -0.24 12.93
N MET A 108 -31.22 1.00 12.97
CA MET A 108 -32.20 1.51 13.91
C MET A 108 -33.39 0.57 14.03
N SER A 109 -33.64 0.16 15.26
CA SER A 109 -34.89 -0.13 15.99
C SER A 109 -36.26 0.12 15.32
N LEU A 110 -36.47 -0.17 14.04
CA LEU A 110 -37.82 -0.23 13.46
C LEU A 110 -38.64 -1.38 14.06
N HIS A 111 -37.99 -2.39 14.65
CA HIS A 111 -38.67 -3.39 15.47
C HIS A 111 -39.27 -2.80 16.76
N ALA A 112 -38.70 -1.75 17.35
CA ALA A 112 -39.22 -1.20 18.61
C ALA A 112 -40.58 -0.50 18.43
N VAL A 113 -40.82 0.17 17.29
CA VAL A 113 -42.08 0.89 17.04
C VAL A 113 -43.27 -0.07 16.85
N VAL A 114 -43.01 -1.26 16.31
CA VAL A 114 -44.05 -2.29 16.12
C VAL A 114 -44.49 -2.90 17.46
N PHE A 115 -43.58 -3.08 18.42
CA PHE A 115 -43.93 -3.62 19.74
C PHE A 115 -44.66 -2.62 20.65
N TYR A 116 -44.43 -1.30 20.54
CA TYR A 116 -45.08 -0.31 21.41
C TYR A 116 -46.51 0.10 20.99
N THR A 117 -47.02 -0.34 19.84
CA THR A 117 -48.36 0.04 19.34
C THR A 117 -49.37 -1.11 19.28
N TRP A 118 -49.02 -2.30 19.78
CA TRP A 118 -49.95 -3.42 19.88
C TRP A 118 -49.83 -4.12 21.23
N GLN A 119 -50.34 -3.45 22.27
CA GLN A 119 -50.68 -4.11 23.53
C GLN A 119 -52.21 -4.00 23.70
N PRO A 120 -52.94 -5.12 23.81
CA PRO A 120 -54.38 -5.13 24.09
C PRO A 120 -54.71 -4.64 25.52
#